data_AF-A0A7J8W7Q3-F1
#
_entry.id   AF-A0A7J8W7Q3-F1
#
_cell.length_a   1.000
_cell.length_b   1.000
_cell.length_c   1.000
_cell.angle_alpha   90.00
_cell.angle_beta   90.00
_cell.angle_gamma   90.00
#
_symmetry.space_group_name_H-M   'P 1'
#
loop_
_entity.id
_entity.type
_entity.pdbx_description
1 polymer ?
#
loop_
_entity_poly.entity_id
_entity_poly.type
_entity_poly.pdbx_seq_one_letter_code
_entity_poly.pdbx_strand_id
1 'polypeptide(L)'
;MANAWNQTCRMKGLAVGPMTTFEYSEWWVKRINDNIPGPNSENGQSIEEHLRVVPTELEIIKQDFERRNAELEKKIEQMEEEKMNLRLDMDV
;
A
#
# COMPACT_ATOMS: atom_id res chain seq x y z
N MET A 1 -17.58 -18.08 4.83
CA MET A 1 -16.93 -18.43 3.54
C MET A 1 -15.62 -19.22 3.66
N ALA A 2 -15.01 -19.38 4.84
CA ALA A 2 -13.74 -20.13 4.97
C ALA A 2 -13.87 -21.67 4.88
N ASN A 3 -15.08 -22.23 5.06
CA ASN A 3 -15.26 -23.67 5.19
C ASN A 3 -15.16 -24.41 3.84
N ALA A 4 -15.72 -23.84 2.76
CA ALA A 4 -15.65 -24.42 1.43
C ALA A 4 -14.20 -24.44 0.87
N TRP A 5 -13.42 -23.40 1.14
CA TRP A 5 -12.01 -23.30 0.73
C TRP A 5 -11.15 -24.39 1.38
N ASN A 6 -11.33 -24.63 2.68
CA ASN A 6 -10.65 -25.70 3.39
C ASN A 6 -11.05 -27.09 2.87
N GLN A 7 -12.30 -27.26 2.40
CA GLN A 7 -12.77 -28.54 1.88
C GLN A 7 -12.18 -28.87 0.50
N THR A 8 -12.08 -27.88 -0.41
CA THR A 8 -11.44 -28.05 -1.74
C THR A 8 -9.94 -28.29 -1.64
N CYS A 9 -9.24 -27.61 -0.72
CA CYS A 9 -7.81 -27.78 -0.52
C CYS A 9 -7.45 -29.13 0.15
N ARG A 10 -8.31 -29.66 1.03
CA ARG A 10 -8.06 -30.95 1.70
C ARG A 10 -8.28 -32.16 0.79
N MET A 11 -9.20 -32.11 -0.17
CA MET A 11 -9.40 -33.22 -1.12
C MET A 11 -8.22 -33.40 -2.09
N LYS A 12 -7.48 -32.34 -2.40
CA LYS A 12 -6.28 -32.42 -3.26
C LYS A 12 -5.08 -33.10 -2.59
N GLY A 13 -5.09 -33.28 -1.27
CA GLY A 13 -3.98 -33.89 -0.53
C GLY A 13 -4.05 -35.41 -0.35
N LEU A 14 -5.17 -36.05 -0.70
CA LEU A 14 -5.43 -37.46 -0.34
C LEU A 14 -5.16 -38.49 -1.46
N ALA A 15 -4.82 -38.04 -2.68
CA ALA A 15 -4.61 -38.92 -3.84
C ALA A 15 -3.25 -38.75 -4.54
N VAL A 16 -2.28 -38.07 -3.90
CA VAL A 16 -0.91 -38.02 -4.40
C VAL A 16 -0.10 -39.00 -3.56
N GLY A 17 0.15 -40.19 -4.12
CA GLY A 17 1.06 -41.16 -3.53
C GLY A 17 2.48 -40.59 -3.35
N PRO A 18 3.38 -41.29 -2.66
CA PRO A 18 4.74 -40.85 -2.42
C PRO A 18 5.54 -40.92 -3.74
N MET A 19 5.38 -39.93 -4.61
CA MET A 19 6.03 -39.90 -5.93
C MET A 19 6.81 -38.61 -6.22
N THR A 20 6.94 -37.67 -5.27
CA THR A 20 7.56 -36.36 -5.56
C THR A 20 8.58 -35.86 -4.53
N THR A 21 8.87 -36.60 -3.46
CA THR A 21 9.76 -36.09 -2.40
C THR A 21 11.23 -36.46 -2.56
N PHE A 22 11.58 -37.54 -3.26
CA PHE A 22 12.99 -37.91 -3.48
C PHE A 22 13.66 -37.02 -4.53
N GLU A 23 12.99 -36.75 -5.66
CA GLU A 23 13.56 -35.87 -6.70
C GLU A 23 13.70 -34.42 -6.22
N TYR A 24 12.76 -33.94 -5.40
CA TYR A 24 12.83 -32.58 -4.84
C TYR A 24 13.99 -32.44 -3.84
N SER A 25 14.21 -33.43 -2.97
CA SER A 25 15.31 -33.37 -2.01
C SER A 25 16.67 -33.50 -2.69
N GLU A 26 16.81 -34.37 -3.70
CA GLU A 26 18.03 -34.49 -4.51
C GLU A 26 18.30 -33.23 -5.35
N TRP A 27 17.25 -32.62 -5.91
CA TRP A 27 17.34 -31.31 -6.59
C TRP A 27 17.76 -30.19 -5.63
N TRP A 28 17.24 -30.19 -4.40
CA TRP A 28 17.61 -29.20 -3.37
C TRP A 28 19.05 -29.35 -2.90
N VAL A 29 19.52 -30.59 -2.68
CA VAL A 29 20.91 -30.89 -2.30
C VAL A 29 21.89 -30.49 -3.42
N LYS A 30 21.52 -30.66 -4.70
CA LYS A 30 22.32 -30.16 -5.82
C LYS A 30 22.48 -28.63 -5.82
N ARG A 31 21.42 -27.87 -5.48
CA ARG A 31 21.48 -26.39 -5.42
C ARG A 31 22.39 -25.84 -4.32
N ILE A 32 22.64 -26.58 -3.23
CA ILE A 32 23.53 -26.11 -2.16
C ILE A 32 24.95 -25.82 -2.69
N ASN A 33 25.34 -26.47 -3.79
CA ASN A 33 26.67 -26.34 -4.39
C ASN A 33 26.71 -25.37 -5.60
N ASP A 34 25.55 -24.86 -6.02
CA ASP A 34 25.47 -23.83 -7.05
C ASP A 34 25.78 -22.50 -6.36
N ASN A 35 26.91 -21.88 -6.74
CA ASN A 35 27.36 -20.57 -6.27
C ASN A 35 26.43 -19.42 -6.72
N ILE A 36 25.12 -19.58 -6.55
CA ILE A 36 24.13 -18.52 -6.75
C ILE A 36 24.48 -17.48 -5.69
N PRO A 37 24.91 -16.26 -6.08
CA PRO A 37 25.06 -15.19 -5.12
C PRO A 37 23.72 -15.06 -4.40
N GLY A 38 23.72 -15.22 -3.07
CA GLY A 38 22.56 -14.85 -2.27
C GLY A 38 22.14 -13.44 -2.65
N PRO A 39 20.83 -13.11 -2.64
CA PRO A 39 20.32 -11.86 -3.20
C PRO A 39 21.21 -10.68 -2.77
N ASN A 40 21.88 -10.08 -3.74
CA ASN A 40 22.87 -9.04 -3.50
C ASN A 40 22.20 -7.92 -2.68
N SER A 41 22.65 -7.71 -1.46
CA SER A 41 22.18 -6.61 -0.60
C SER A 41 22.57 -5.23 -1.13
N GLU A 42 23.25 -5.16 -2.28
CA GLU A 42 23.62 -3.94 -2.99
C GLU A 42 22.38 -3.19 -3.52
N ASN A 43 21.24 -3.87 -3.68
CA ASN A 43 19.95 -3.24 -3.94
C ASN A 43 19.21 -2.97 -2.63
N GLY A 44 19.88 -2.29 -1.67
CA GLY A 44 19.40 -1.97 -0.33
C GLY A 44 18.20 -1.02 -0.25
N GLN A 45 17.33 -1.01 -1.26
CA GLN A 45 15.98 -0.46 -1.10
C GLN A 45 15.29 -1.30 -0.04
N SER A 46 14.95 -0.66 1.08
CA SER A 46 14.30 -1.35 2.19
C SER A 46 13.03 -2.03 1.68
N ILE A 47 12.62 -3.13 2.33
CA ILE A 47 11.32 -3.77 2.05
C ILE A 47 10.19 -2.72 2.14
N GLU A 48 10.34 -1.72 3.00
CA GLU A 48 9.43 -0.58 3.13
C GLU A 48 9.34 0.30 1.87
N GLU A 49 10.44 0.54 1.17
CA GLU A 49 10.44 1.30 -0.10
C GLU A 49 9.74 0.52 -1.22
N HIS A 50 9.90 -0.80 -1.26
CA HIS A 50 9.17 -1.69 -2.18
C HIS A 50 7.69 -1.85 -1.82
N LEU A 51 7.35 -1.74 -0.53
CA LEU A 51 5.98 -1.77 -0.03
C LEU A 51 5.32 -0.39 0.02
N ARG A 52 6.00 0.66 -0.46
CA ARG A 52 5.45 2.01 -0.50
C ARG A 52 4.24 2.01 -1.43
N VAL A 53 3.06 1.95 -0.82
CA VAL A 53 1.79 1.99 -1.53
C VAL A 53 1.73 3.30 -2.29
N VAL A 54 1.78 3.22 -3.62
CA VAL A 54 1.57 4.39 -4.48
C VAL A 54 0.14 4.88 -4.21
N PRO A 55 -0.04 6.14 -3.77
CA PRO A 55 -1.37 6.68 -3.56
C PRO A 55 -2.17 6.56 -4.85
N THR A 56 -3.42 6.14 -4.72
CA THR A 56 -4.30 6.07 -5.88
C THR A 56 -4.59 7.49 -6.39
N GLU A 57 -4.87 7.62 -7.68
CA GLU A 57 -5.23 8.92 -8.26
C GLU A 57 -6.38 9.61 -7.49
N LEU A 58 -7.33 8.82 -6.98
CA LEU A 58 -8.44 9.31 -6.15
C LEU A 58 -7.98 9.88 -4.81
N GLU A 59 -6.98 9.25 -4.19
CA GLU A 59 -6.42 9.71 -2.91
C GLU A 59 -5.66 11.03 -3.08
N ILE A 60 -4.94 11.19 -4.20
CA ILE A 60 -4.28 12.44 -4.57
C ILE A 60 -5.33 13.55 -4.81
N ILE A 61 -6.36 13.25 -5.60
CA ILE A 61 -7.45 14.21 -5.88
C ILE A 61 -8.17 14.63 -4.60
N LYS A 62 -8.40 13.68 -3.68
CA LYS A 62 -9.04 13.96 -2.38
C LYS A 62 -8.20 14.94 -1.55
N GLN A 63 -6.90 14.70 -1.43
CA GLN A 63 -6.00 15.60 -0.68
C GLN A 63 -5.96 17.01 -1.28
N ASP A 64 -5.91 17.11 -2.61
CA ASP A 64 -5.94 18.41 -3.28
C ASP A 64 -7.27 19.14 -3.10
N PHE A 65 -8.38 18.42 -3.09
CA PHE A 65 -9.69 18.98 -2.79
C PHE A 65 -9.75 19.53 -1.36
N GLU A 66 -9.31 18.75 -0.35
CA GLU A 66 -9.27 19.17 1.05
C GLU A 66 -8.40 20.42 1.23
N ARG A 67 -7.24 20.48 0.58
CA ARG A 67 -6.35 21.65 0.59
C ARG A 67 -7.03 22.91 0.05
N ARG A 68 -7.63 22.82 -1.14
CA ARG A 68 -8.34 23.95 -1.75
C ARG A 68 -9.53 24.41 -0.91
N ASN A 69 -10.21 23.48 -0.25
CA ASN A 69 -11.34 23.81 0.60
C ASN A 69 -10.89 24.64 1.82
N ALA A 70 -9.79 24.25 2.47
CA ALA A 70 -9.22 25.01 3.58
C ALA A 70 -8.75 26.42 3.16
N GLU A 71 -8.15 26.55 1.97
CA GLU A 71 -7.77 27.87 1.43
C GLU A 71 -8.99 28.76 1.18
N LEU A 72 -10.10 28.19 0.71
CA LEU A 72 -11.35 28.92 0.50
C LEU A 72 -11.99 29.35 1.82
N GLU A 73 -12.02 28.46 2.81
CA GLU A 73 -12.55 28.76 4.14
C GLU A 73 -11.83 29.94 4.78
N LYS A 74 -10.49 29.96 4.72
CA LYS A 74 -9.68 31.08 5.21
C LYS A 74 -9.98 32.39 4.47
N LYS A 75 -10.21 32.34 3.15
CA LYS A 75 -10.59 33.54 2.37
C LYS A 75 -11.97 34.06 2.75
N ILE A 76 -12.92 33.17 3.05
CA ILE A 76 -14.26 33.56 3.51
C ILE A 76 -14.16 34.27 4.86
N GLU A 77 -13.43 33.69 5.81
CA GLU A 77 -13.19 34.30 7.13
C GLU A 77 -12.57 35.71 7.01
N GLN A 78 -11.53 35.86 6.18
CA GLN A 78 -10.92 37.16 5.93
C GLN A 78 -11.93 38.18 5.35
N MET A 79 -12.75 37.76 4.36
CA MET A 79 -13.76 38.65 3.79
C MET A 79 -14.85 39.04 4.79
N GLU A 80 -15.23 38.13 5.70
CA GLU A 80 -16.18 38.43 6.77
C GLU A 80 -15.61 39.45 7.76
N GLU A 81 -14.33 39.32 8.13
CA GLU A 81 -13.62 40.29 8.97
C GLU A 81 -13.52 41.66 8.29
N GLU A 82 -13.09 41.73 7.03
CA GLU A 82 -13.02 42.97 6.24
C GLU A 82 -14.39 43.66 6.14
N LYS A 83 -15.45 42.88 5.90
CA LYS A 83 -16.84 43.38 5.86
C LYS A 83 -17.28 43.95 7.20
N MET A 84 -16.89 43.34 8.33
CA MET A 84 -17.20 43.85 9.66
C MET A 84 -16.46 45.16 9.96
N ASN A 85 -15.18 45.25 9.60
CA ASN A 85 -14.39 46.47 9.78
C ASN A 85 -14.96 47.65 8.96
N LEU A 86 -15.30 47.43 7.69
CA LEU A 86 -15.91 48.47 6.85
C LEU A 86 -17.25 48.98 7.40
N ARG A 87 -18.02 48.14 8.08
CA ARG A 87 -19.26 48.57 8.76
C ARG A 87 -18.98 49.49 9.94
N LEU A 88 -17.92 49.21 10.70
CA LEU A 88 -17.52 50.05 11.84
C LEU A 88 -17.02 51.43 11.38
N ASP A 89 -16.33 51.51 10.24
CA ASP A 89 -15.82 52.77 9.69
C ASP A 89 -16.92 53.70 9.16
N MET A 90 -18.12 53.18 8.87
CA MET A 90 -19.26 53.97 8.36
C MET A 90 -20.11 54.64 9.45
N ASP A 91 -20.00 54.21 10.71
CA ASP A 91 -20.83 54.69 11.83
C ASP A 91 -20.19 55.86 12.62
N VAL A 92 -19.22 56.58 12.02
CA VAL A 92 -18.56 57.80 12.54
C VAL A 92 -19.05 59.05 11.82
#